data_AF-A0AAU8FSB2-F1
#
_entry.id   AF-A0AAU8FSB2-F1
#
_cell.length_a   1.000
_cell.length_b   1.000
_cell.length_c   1.000
_cell.angle_alpha   90.00
_cell.angle_beta   90.00
_cell.angle_gamma   90.00
#
_symmetry.space_group_name_H-M   'P 1'
#
loop_
_entity.id
_entity.type
_entity.pdbx_description
1 polymer ?
#
loop_
_entity_poly.entity_id
_entity_poly.type
_entity_poly.pdbx_seq_one_letter_code
_entity_poly.pdbx_strand_id
1 'polypeptide(L)'
;MEGFEANVINGAPDTLASPDLKVIIMETNGLSDQYEFGQNYLHDKLLSLGFIPHSYDAFKRNLQEVSTTGAQNTIYLRDSGFIKERLQSARRIRFRDMLV
;
A
#
# COMPACT_ATOMS: atom_id res chain seq x y z
N MET A 1 -6.35 -11.14 -7.92
CA MET A 1 -6.30 -12.61 -7.77
C MET A 1 -6.44 -12.85 -6.29
N GLU A 2 -7.64 -13.15 -5.84
CA GLU A 2 -7.92 -13.36 -4.41
C GLU A 2 -7.19 -14.64 -3.95
N GLY A 3 -6.34 -14.52 -2.93
CA GLY A 3 -5.60 -15.65 -2.34
C GLY A 3 -4.27 -16.02 -3.00
N PHE A 4 -3.78 -15.23 -3.96
CA PHE A 4 -2.49 -15.44 -4.64
C PHE A 4 -1.52 -14.27 -4.52
N GLU A 5 -1.77 -13.36 -3.58
CA GLU A 5 -1.01 -12.15 -3.37
C GLU A 5 0.47 -12.47 -3.10
N ALA A 6 0.75 -13.51 -2.32
CA ALA A 6 2.10 -13.97 -2.03
C ALA A 6 2.83 -14.46 -3.29
N ASN A 7 2.15 -15.18 -4.20
CA ASN A 7 2.75 -15.61 -5.46
C ASN A 7 3.11 -14.43 -6.35
N VAL A 8 2.28 -13.39 -6.39
CA VAL A 8 2.56 -12.16 -7.15
C VAL A 8 3.80 -11.46 -6.58
N ILE A 9 3.86 -11.28 -5.26
CA ILE A 9 5.00 -10.65 -4.60
C ILE A 9 6.29 -11.47 -4.80
N ASN A 10 6.21 -12.80 -4.68
CA ASN A 10 7.37 -13.67 -4.85
C ASN A 10 7.82 -13.81 -6.30
N GLY A 11 6.90 -13.66 -7.26
CA GLY A 11 7.19 -13.70 -8.69
C GLY A 11 7.69 -12.39 -9.28
N ALA A 12 7.73 -11.30 -8.51
CA ALA A 12 8.06 -9.95 -9.00
C ALA A 12 9.29 -9.29 -8.35
N PRO A 13 10.42 -10.01 -8.09
CA PRO A 13 11.55 -9.46 -7.36
C PRO A 13 12.16 -8.21 -8.04
N ASP A 14 12.31 -8.21 -9.36
CA ASP A 14 12.91 -7.08 -10.09
C ASP A 14 12.02 -5.83 -10.03
N THR A 15 10.71 -6.01 -10.21
CA THR A 15 9.72 -4.93 -10.06
C THR A 15 9.74 -4.37 -8.64
N LEU A 16 9.78 -5.25 -7.64
CA LEU A 16 9.82 -4.86 -6.23
C LEU A 16 11.13 -4.18 -5.85
N ALA A 17 12.26 -4.57 -6.45
CA ALA A 17 13.56 -3.93 -6.22
C ALA A 17 13.71 -2.59 -6.97
N SER A 18 12.91 -2.36 -8.02
CA SER A 18 13.03 -1.15 -8.83
C SER A 18 12.80 0.13 -8.00
N PRO A 19 13.70 1.12 -8.08
CA PRO A 19 13.52 2.41 -7.42
C PRO A 19 12.36 3.22 -8.01
N ASP A 20 11.88 2.86 -9.20
CA ASP A 20 10.71 3.48 -9.85
C ASP A 20 9.39 3.02 -9.23
N LEU A 21 9.38 1.87 -8.53
CA LEU A 21 8.23 1.44 -7.75
C LEU A 21 8.17 2.22 -6.43
N LYS A 22 7.34 3.27 -6.42
CA LYS A 22 7.21 4.19 -5.28
C LYS A 22 6.15 3.77 -4.26
N VAL A 23 5.10 3.07 -4.71
CA VAL A 23 3.91 2.75 -3.92
C VAL A 23 3.35 1.39 -4.26
N ILE A 24 2.86 0.68 -3.25
CA ILE A 24 2.00 -0.51 -3.38
C ILE A 24 0.75 -0.27 -2.54
N ILE A 25 -0.43 -0.49 -3.13
CA ILE A 25 -1.71 -0.48 -2.39
C ILE A 25 -2.11 -1.95 -2.25
N MET A 26 -2.27 -2.41 -1.01
CA MET A 26 -2.62 -3.78 -0.71
C MET A 26 -3.94 -3.84 0.04
N GLU A 27 -4.89 -4.57 -0.52
CA GLU A 27 -6.10 -4.99 0.16
C GLU A 27 -5.81 -6.33 0.84
N THR A 28 -5.94 -6.35 2.16
CA THR A 28 -5.74 -7.56 2.95
C THR A 28 -6.98 -7.73 3.81
N ASN A 29 -8.01 -8.39 3.28
CA ASN A 29 -9.31 -8.53 3.96
C ASN A 29 -9.28 -9.40 5.22
N GLY A 30 -8.10 -9.65 5.81
CA GLY A 30 -7.92 -10.54 6.96
C GLY A 30 -8.23 -12.02 6.67
N LEU A 31 -8.66 -12.35 5.44
CA LEU A 31 -8.98 -13.70 4.99
C LEU A 31 -7.75 -14.45 4.46
N SER A 32 -6.57 -13.84 4.50
CA SER A 32 -5.33 -14.42 3.99
C SER A 32 -4.72 -15.49 4.90
N ASP A 33 -5.16 -15.57 6.16
CA ASP A 33 -4.61 -16.52 7.15
C ASP A 33 -4.92 -17.99 6.82
N GLN A 34 -5.84 -18.25 5.90
CA GLN A 34 -6.15 -19.59 5.39
C GLN A 34 -5.18 -20.09 4.31
N TYR A 35 -4.25 -19.26 3.84
CA TYR A 35 -3.25 -19.60 2.82
C TYR A 35 -1.86 -19.82 3.45
N GLU A 36 -0.97 -20.55 2.75
CA GLU A 36 0.39 -20.88 3.21
C GLU A 36 1.21 -19.64 3.61
N PHE A 37 0.96 -18.51 2.93
CA PHE A 37 1.53 -17.21 3.24
C PHE A 37 0.43 -16.26 3.72
N GLY A 38 0.36 -16.06 5.03
CA GLY A 38 -0.61 -15.16 5.67
C GLY A 38 -0.29 -13.67 5.48
N GLN A 39 -1.15 -12.82 6.04
CA GLN A 39 -1.04 -11.35 5.93
C GLN A 39 0.31 -10.81 6.41
N ASN A 40 0.80 -11.36 7.52
CA ASN A 40 2.06 -10.97 8.15
C ASN A 40 3.25 -11.23 7.22
N TYR A 41 3.23 -12.32 6.44
CA TYR A 41 4.30 -12.62 5.50
C TYR A 41 4.47 -11.51 4.45
N LEU A 42 3.35 -11.06 3.86
CA LEU A 42 3.37 -10.01 2.84
C LEU A 42 3.81 -8.67 3.44
N HIS A 43 3.29 -8.35 4.63
CA HIS A 43 3.67 -7.15 5.37
C HIS A 43 5.17 -7.12 5.62
N ASP A 44 5.72 -8.16 6.26
CA ASP A 44 7.13 -8.28 6.61
C ASP A 44 8.02 -8.26 5.36
N LYS A 45 7.57 -8.90 4.28
CA LYS A 45 8.27 -8.88 3.00
C LYS A 45 8.39 -7.46 2.45
N LEU A 46 7.33 -6.67 2.48
CA LEU A 46 7.36 -5.28 2.01
C LEU A 46 8.20 -4.39 2.92
N LEU A 47 8.14 -4.57 4.24
CA LEU A 47 9.02 -3.87 5.18
C LEU A 47 10.50 -4.16 4.89
N SER A 48 10.85 -5.43 4.63
CA SER A 48 12.23 -5.83 4.30
C SER A 48 12.76 -5.20 3.00
N LEU A 49 11.87 -4.75 2.12
CA LEU A 49 12.17 -4.09 0.86
C LEU A 49 12.16 -2.55 0.98
N GLY A 50 12.14 -2.03 2.20
CA GLY A 50 12.19 -0.60 2.49
C GLY A 50 10.87 0.15 2.26
N PHE A 51 9.75 -0.57 2.17
CA PHE A 51 8.45 0.09 2.16
C PHE A 51 7.95 0.36 3.57
N ILE A 52 7.24 1.47 3.74
CA ILE A 52 6.64 1.88 5.00
C ILE A 52 5.11 1.91 4.85
N PRO A 53 4.37 1.15 5.68
CA PRO A 53 2.91 1.07 5.65
C PRO A 53 2.23 2.36 6.13
N HIS A 54 1.19 2.78 5.41
CA HIS A 54 0.38 3.95 5.73
C HIS A 54 -1.11 3.67 5.51
N SER A 55 -1.94 4.34 6.29
CA SER A 55 -3.36 4.56 6.01
C SER A 55 -3.55 5.88 5.25
N TYR A 56 -4.64 6.02 4.50
CA TYR A 56 -4.95 7.22 3.73
C TYR A 56 -6.32 7.79 4.07
N ASP A 57 -6.34 9.06 4.49
CA ASP A 57 -7.56 9.85 4.62
C ASP A 57 -7.74 10.67 3.33
N ALA A 58 -8.67 10.24 2.48
CA ALA A 58 -8.91 10.87 1.19
C ALA A 58 -9.41 12.32 1.31
N PHE A 59 -10.26 12.61 2.31
CA PHE A 59 -10.82 13.95 2.51
C PHE A 59 -9.79 14.94 3.02
N LYS A 60 -8.84 14.46 3.84
CA LYS A 60 -7.72 15.27 4.33
C LYS A 60 -6.48 15.21 3.42
N ARG A 61 -6.49 14.35 2.39
CA ARG A 61 -5.35 14.05 1.53
C ARG A 61 -4.09 13.73 2.32
N ASN A 62 -4.25 12.95 3.38
CA ASN A 62 -3.19 12.73 4.35
C ASN A 62 -2.87 11.24 4.46
N LEU A 63 -1.57 10.93 4.44
CA LEU A 63 -1.05 9.59 4.72
C LEU A 63 -0.56 9.56 6.16
N GLN A 64 -1.00 8.57 6.92
CA GLN A 64 -0.56 8.34 8.30
C GLN A 64 0.13 6.98 8.38
N GLU A 65 1.38 6.96 8.83
CA GLU A 65 2.10 5.72 9.07
C GLU A 65 1.34 4.84 10.08
N VAL A 66 1.33 3.54 9.83
CA VAL A 66 0.68 2.55 10.71
C VAL A 66 1.64 1.40 10.98
N SER A 67 1.58 0.80 12.17
CA SER A 67 2.48 -0.32 12.49
C SER A 67 1.95 -1.68 12.05
N THR A 68 0.66 -1.80 11.73
CA THR A 68 0.02 -3.07 11.36
C THR A 68 -0.94 -2.86 10.19
N THR A 69 -1.21 -3.94 9.47
CA THR A 69 -2.30 -4.00 8.50
C THR A 69 -3.65 -4.12 9.21
N GLY A 70 -4.72 -3.69 8.55
CA GLY A 70 -6.09 -3.78 9.08
C GLY A 70 -7.09 -4.26 8.03
N ALA A 71 -8.38 -4.15 8.35
CA ALA A 71 -9.47 -4.48 7.42
C ALA A 71 -9.62 -3.52 6.23
N GLN A 72 -8.85 -2.42 6.22
CA GLN A 72 -8.80 -1.46 5.14
C GLN A 72 -7.51 -1.63 4.34
N ASN A 73 -7.48 -1.05 3.15
CA ASN A 73 -6.27 -1.04 2.33
C ASN A 73 -5.10 -0.40 3.07
N THR A 74 -3.94 -1.04 2.98
CA THR A 74 -2.66 -0.50 3.46
C THR A 74 -1.87 0.01 2.27
N ILE A 75 -1.35 1.23 2.35
CA ILE A 75 -0.54 1.86 1.31
C ILE A 75 0.92 1.85 1.76
N TYR A 76 1.74 1.08 1.06
CA TYR A 76 3.17 0.94 1.31
C TYR A 76 3.94 1.95 0.47
N LEU A 77 4.70 2.83 1.11
CA LEU A 77 5.44 3.91 0.46
C LEU A 77 6.95 3.66 0.56
N ARG A 78 7.69 3.94 -0.50
CA ARG A 78 9.16 3.90 -0.50
C ARG A 78 9.80 5.28 -0.61
N ASP A 79 9.09 6.25 -1.19
CA ASP A 79 9.62 7.58 -1.49
C ASP A 79 8.67 8.66 -0.98
N SER A 80 8.86 9.06 0.28
CA SER A 80 7.97 10.02 0.93
C SER A 80 8.04 11.41 0.31
N GLY A 81 9.17 11.79 -0.29
CA GLY A 81 9.34 13.07 -0.98
C GLY A 81 8.47 13.14 -2.23
N PHE A 82 8.61 12.16 -3.13
CA PHE A 82 7.79 12.04 -4.32
C PHE A 82 6.29 12.01 -3.98
N ILE A 83 5.90 11.27 -2.94
CA ILE A 83 4.49 11.11 -2.57
C ILE A 83 3.89 12.37 -1.96
N LYS A 84 4.64 13.11 -1.13
CA LYS A 84 4.18 14.41 -0.62
C LYS A 84 3.92 15.40 -1.74
N GLU A 85 4.81 15.48 -2.73
CA GLU A 85 4.63 16.35 -3.90
C GLU A 85 3.40 15.94 -4.71
N ARG A 86 3.20 14.63 -4.92
CA ARG A 86 2.02 14.10 -5.63
C ARG A 86 0.72 14.43 -4.91
N LEU A 87 0.64 14.30 -3.59
CA LEU A 87 -0.56 14.65 -2.82
C LEU A 87 -0.91 16.14 -2.89
N GLN A 88 0.12 17.00 -2.90
CA GLN A 88 -0.06 18.46 -2.97
C GLN A 88 -0.48 18.92 -4.38
N SER A 89 0.12 18.35 -5.41
CA SER A 89 -0.12 18.73 -6.82
C SER A 89 -1.33 18.02 -7.45
N ALA A 90 -1.81 16.93 -6.86
CA ALA A 90 -2.93 16.16 -7.40
C ALA A 90 -4.19 17.03 -7.52
N ARG A 91 -4.85 16.94 -8.68
CA ARG A 91 -6.14 17.60 -8.91
C ARG A 91 -7.19 17.11 -7.90
N ARG A 92 -8.06 18.01 -7.43
CA ARG A 92 -9.26 17.64 -6.67
C ARG A 92 -10.29 16.97 -7.56
N ILE A 93 -10.81 15.85 -7.10
CA ILE A 93 -11.89 15.11 -7.75
C ILE A 93 -13.18 15.39 -6.99
N ARG A 94 -14.29 15.41 -7.72
CA ARG A 94 -15.61 15.54 -7.10
C ARG A 94 -16.19 14.15 -6.89
N PHE A 95 -16.44 13.79 -5.63
CA PHE A 95 -17.15 12.58 -5.25
C PHE A 95 -18.52 12.96 -4.70
N ARG A 96 -19.57 12.69 -5.48
CA ARG A 96 -20.93 13.23 -5.23
C ARG A 96 -20.89 14.76 -5.11
N ASP A 97 -21.33 15.33 -3.99
CA ASP A 97 -21.30 16.78 -3.74
C ASP A 97 -20.05 17.24 -2.97
N MET A 98 -19.11 16.32 -2.70
CA MET A 98 -17.88 16.62 -1.96
C MET A 98 -16.68 16.74 -2.90
N LEU A 99 -15.80 17.70 -2.62
CA LEU A 99 -14.48 17.83 -3.25
C LEU A 99 -13.45 17.09 -2.41
N VAL A 100 -12.76 16.14 -3.03
CA VAL A 100 -11.75 15.26 -2.43
C VAL A 100 -10.41 15.48 -3.12
#